data_AF-A0A5S4HJV9-F1
#
_entry.id   AF-A0A5S4HJV9-F1
#
_cell.length_a   1.000
_cell.length_b   1.000
_cell.length_c   1.000
_cell.angle_alpha   90.00
_cell.angle_beta   90.00
_cell.angle_gamma   90.00
#
_symmetry.space_group_name_H-M   'P 1'
#
loop_
_entity.id
_entity.type
_entity.pdbx_description
1 polymer ?
#
loop_
_entity_poly.entity_id
_entity_poly.type
_entity_poly.pdbx_seq_one_letter_code
_entity_poly.pdbx_strand_id
1 'polypeptide(L)'
;MLFLPAAGKNSWNRDPQKNRDVICPTGWAKTYGHPETTRLTEISSTDVASCDEFAFAASYNSGGMPATMDGLNPVTSGDQCLQTYAKRVTQGEWHLYDDERKPAPTFQEVCGRSAMSNWMNTGSMAPFSGGFSLKYRLLDKDPYWVNTPGFQNCNAAAVPVQCTVTLP
;
A
#
# COMPACT_ATOMS: atom_id res chain seq x y z
N MET A 1 4.03 12.83 2.57
CA MET A 1 4.78 12.03 1.57
C MET A 1 5.35 12.96 0.52
N LEU A 2 6.44 12.57 -0.14
CA LEU A 2 7.05 13.30 -1.25
C LEU A 2 6.79 12.57 -2.57
N PHE A 3 6.27 13.27 -3.56
CA PHE A 3 5.86 12.67 -4.83
C PHE A 3 7.06 12.21 -5.66
N LEU A 4 6.98 10.99 -6.21
CA LEU A 4 7.90 10.48 -7.22
C LEU A 4 7.11 10.31 -8.53
N PRO A 5 7.23 11.25 -9.50
CA PRO A 5 6.60 11.09 -10.80
C PRO A 5 7.29 9.99 -11.63
N ALA A 6 6.69 9.64 -12.77
CA ALA A 6 7.24 8.68 -13.71
C ALA A 6 8.69 9.01 -14.15
N ALA A 7 9.41 7.99 -14.64
CA ALA A 7 10.73 8.16 -15.22
C ALA A 7 10.74 9.28 -16.29
N GLY A 8 11.85 10.02 -16.37
CA GLY A 8 11.98 11.23 -17.19
C GLY A 8 11.38 12.49 -16.59
N LYS A 9 10.65 12.40 -15.47
CA LYS A 9 10.06 13.55 -14.76
C LYS A 9 10.56 13.72 -13.33
N ASN A 10 11.49 12.87 -12.89
CA ASN A 10 12.18 12.99 -11.61
C ASN A 10 13.69 13.05 -11.80
N SER A 11 14.38 13.59 -10.80
CA SER A 11 15.83 13.79 -10.76
C SER A 11 16.65 12.50 -10.94
N TRP A 12 16.08 11.35 -10.58
CA TRP A 12 16.76 10.05 -10.62
C TRP A 12 16.44 9.20 -11.86
N ASN A 13 15.58 9.70 -12.76
CA ASN A 13 15.01 8.93 -13.86
C ASN A 13 14.49 7.55 -13.41
N ARG A 14 13.95 7.48 -12.19
CA ARG A 14 13.50 6.23 -11.58
C ARG A 14 12.03 6.01 -11.88
N ASP A 15 11.71 4.83 -12.40
CA ASP A 15 10.33 4.38 -12.57
C ASP A 15 9.76 3.96 -11.20
N PRO A 16 8.61 4.49 -10.75
CA PRO A 16 7.90 4.01 -9.56
C PRO A 16 7.69 2.49 -9.53
N GLN A 17 7.59 1.82 -10.68
CA GLN A 17 7.51 0.37 -10.74
C GLN A 17 8.73 -0.30 -10.09
N LYS A 18 9.92 0.30 -10.16
CA LYS A 18 11.11 -0.24 -9.48
C LYS A 18 11.00 -0.18 -7.96
N ASN A 19 10.20 0.73 -7.40
CA ASN A 19 9.89 0.70 -5.97
C ASN A 19 8.94 -0.45 -5.68
N ARG A 20 7.89 -0.57 -6.49
CA ARG A 20 6.90 -1.64 -6.38
C ARG A 20 7.52 -3.02 -6.47
N ASP A 21 8.50 -3.22 -7.34
CA ASP A 21 9.16 -4.52 -7.52
C ASP A 21 9.94 -4.99 -6.28
N VAL A 22 10.33 -4.08 -5.38
CA VAL A 22 10.98 -4.41 -4.10
C VAL A 22 9.96 -4.90 -3.08
N ILE A 23 8.80 -4.22 -3.00
CA ILE A 23 7.78 -4.52 -1.98
C ILE A 23 6.81 -5.58 -2.47
N CYS A 24 6.27 -5.36 -3.65
CA CYS A 24 5.23 -6.13 -4.34
C CYS A 24 5.69 -6.68 -5.71
N PRO A 25 6.66 -7.62 -5.73
CA PRO A 25 7.06 -8.28 -6.98
C PRO A 25 5.88 -8.85 -7.76
N THR A 26 5.99 -8.86 -9.08
CA THR A 26 4.97 -9.45 -9.96
C THR A 26 4.62 -10.88 -9.54
N GLY A 27 3.33 -11.15 -9.33
CA GLY A 27 2.84 -12.48 -8.93
C GLY A 27 2.97 -12.80 -7.44
N TRP A 28 3.48 -11.88 -6.60
CA TRP A 28 3.61 -12.11 -5.16
C TRP A 28 2.30 -12.53 -4.50
N ALA A 29 1.22 -11.75 -4.68
CA ALA A 29 -0.05 -12.04 -4.01
C ALA A 29 -0.69 -13.35 -4.48
N LYS A 30 -0.50 -13.74 -5.75
CA LYS A 30 -0.96 -15.03 -6.27
C LYS A 30 -0.25 -16.21 -5.59
N THR A 31 1.02 -16.05 -5.24
CA THR A 31 1.88 -17.13 -4.74
C THR A 31 1.92 -17.17 -3.21
N TYR A 32 1.96 -16.00 -2.57
CA TYR A 32 2.25 -15.83 -1.15
C TYR A 32 1.14 -15.10 -0.38
N GLY A 33 0.17 -14.50 -1.07
CA GLY A 33 -0.95 -13.82 -0.42
C GLY A 33 -1.73 -14.77 0.51
N HIS A 34 -2.40 -14.20 1.50
CA HIS A 34 -3.18 -14.99 2.44
C HIS A 34 -4.32 -15.73 1.71
N PRO A 35 -4.56 -17.04 1.96
CA PRO A 35 -5.64 -17.77 1.29
C PRO A 35 -7.03 -17.18 1.55
N GLU A 36 -7.20 -16.50 2.69
CA GLU A 36 -8.46 -15.83 3.04
C GLU A 36 -8.59 -14.41 2.46
N THR A 37 -7.61 -13.91 1.69
CA THR A 37 -7.74 -12.64 0.98
C THR A 37 -8.99 -12.69 0.10
N THR A 38 -9.94 -11.79 0.37
CA THR A 38 -11.18 -11.76 -0.39
C THR A 38 -10.94 -11.21 -1.79
N ARG A 39 -11.50 -11.92 -2.78
CA ARG A 39 -11.63 -11.47 -4.18
C ARG A 39 -13.07 -11.04 -4.42
N LEU A 40 -13.25 -10.03 -5.25
CA LEU A 40 -14.54 -9.44 -5.61
C LEU A 40 -14.99 -9.92 -6.99
N THR A 41 -15.12 -11.23 -7.12
CA THR A 41 -15.51 -11.89 -8.38
C THR A 41 -16.93 -11.53 -8.82
N GLU A 42 -17.77 -11.09 -7.90
CA GLU A 42 -19.11 -10.59 -8.18
C GLU A 42 -19.13 -9.18 -8.81
N ILE A 43 -18.06 -8.39 -8.63
CA ILE A 43 -17.90 -7.07 -9.27
C ILE A 43 -17.06 -7.22 -10.55
N SER A 44 -16.01 -8.04 -10.50
CA SER A 44 -15.14 -8.33 -11.63
C SER A 44 -14.86 -9.82 -11.65
N SER A 45 -15.43 -10.54 -12.62
CA SER A 45 -15.32 -12.02 -12.70
C SER A 45 -13.88 -12.52 -12.83
N THR A 46 -12.93 -11.65 -13.19
CA THR A 46 -11.50 -11.94 -13.31
C THR A 46 -10.69 -11.39 -12.14
N ASP A 47 -11.33 -10.97 -11.04
CA ASP A 47 -10.62 -10.45 -9.88
C ASP A 47 -9.71 -11.51 -9.24
N VAL A 48 -8.52 -11.06 -8.89
CA VAL A 48 -7.45 -11.88 -8.33
C VAL A 48 -6.86 -11.19 -7.11
N ALA A 49 -6.15 -11.94 -6.27
CA ALA A 49 -5.36 -11.33 -5.21
C ALA A 49 -4.25 -10.45 -5.82
N SER A 50 -4.12 -9.25 -5.30
CA SER A 50 -3.12 -8.24 -5.67
C SER A 50 -2.30 -7.82 -4.46
N CYS A 51 -1.06 -7.42 -4.73
CA CYS A 51 -0.16 -6.90 -3.72
C CYS A 51 -0.29 -5.38 -3.68
N ASP A 52 -0.68 -4.87 -2.52
CA ASP A 52 -0.73 -3.45 -2.20
C ASP A 52 0.45 -3.06 -1.30
N GLU A 53 0.89 -1.81 -1.42
CA GLU A 53 2.00 -1.26 -0.65
C GLU A 53 1.70 0.15 -0.12
N PHE A 54 2.14 0.40 1.11
CA PHE A 54 2.14 1.73 1.71
C PHE A 54 3.50 2.01 2.37
N ALA A 55 4.14 3.17 2.21
CA ALA A 55 3.78 4.24 1.31
C ALA A 55 3.87 3.83 -0.16
N PHE A 56 3.08 4.50 -1.00
CA PHE A 56 2.91 4.14 -2.42
C PHE A 56 4.22 4.15 -3.20
N ALA A 57 4.33 3.26 -4.19
CA ALA A 57 5.47 3.19 -5.12
C ALA A 57 5.86 4.55 -5.71
N ALA A 58 4.87 5.39 -6.06
CA ALA A 58 5.06 6.73 -6.60
C ALA A 58 5.37 7.78 -5.51
N SER A 59 6.27 7.43 -4.57
CA SER A 59 6.76 8.34 -3.54
C SER A 59 8.20 8.04 -3.16
N TYR A 60 8.92 9.05 -2.67
CA TYR A 60 10.23 8.85 -2.01
C TYR A 60 10.10 8.19 -0.63
N ASN A 61 8.89 8.13 -0.08
CA ASN A 61 8.56 7.43 1.16
C ASN A 61 8.37 5.92 0.96
N SER A 62 8.27 5.44 -0.28
CA SER A 62 8.14 4.01 -0.57
C SER A 62 9.31 3.25 0.03
N GLY A 63 9.03 2.07 0.60
CA GLY A 63 10.07 1.16 1.05
C GLY A 63 11.02 0.74 -0.07
N GLY A 64 10.53 0.69 -1.31
CA GLY A 64 11.35 0.31 -2.46
C GLY A 64 12.26 1.44 -2.97
N MET A 65 12.21 2.64 -2.39
CA MET A 65 13.05 3.76 -2.80
C MET A 65 14.46 3.64 -2.18
N PRO A 66 15.54 3.52 -2.96
CA PRO A 66 16.89 3.39 -2.40
C PRO A 66 17.34 4.65 -1.65
N ALA A 67 18.09 4.47 -0.55
CA ALA A 67 18.69 5.58 0.19
C ALA A 67 19.61 6.46 -0.68
N THR A 68 20.32 5.83 -1.63
CA THR A 68 21.22 6.52 -2.57
C THR A 68 20.49 7.39 -3.60
N MET A 69 19.16 7.34 -3.63
CA MET A 69 18.27 8.14 -4.48
C MET A 69 17.28 8.95 -3.63
N ASP A 70 17.70 9.36 -2.43
CA ASP A 70 16.89 10.13 -1.47
C ASP A 70 15.66 9.39 -0.91
N GLY A 71 15.66 8.05 -0.97
CA GLY A 71 14.62 7.24 -0.34
C GLY A 71 14.60 7.42 1.18
N LEU A 72 13.40 7.63 1.73
CA LEU A 72 13.22 7.98 3.15
C LEU A 72 13.02 6.75 4.04
N ASN A 73 12.54 5.64 3.49
CA ASN A 73 12.16 4.44 4.22
C ASN A 73 12.73 3.14 3.60
N PRO A 74 13.98 3.11 3.10
CA PRO A 74 14.49 2.03 2.26
C PRO A 74 14.44 0.66 2.97
N VAL A 75 13.89 -0.33 2.28
CA VAL A 75 13.98 -1.75 2.64
C VAL A 75 14.58 -2.55 1.48
N THR A 76 15.11 -3.72 1.80
CA THR A 76 15.68 -4.66 0.81
C THR A 76 14.64 -5.58 0.20
N SER A 77 13.53 -5.82 0.91
CA SER A 77 12.38 -6.56 0.42
C SER A 77 11.11 -6.16 1.17
N GLY A 78 9.96 -6.43 0.56
CA GLY A 78 8.68 -6.24 1.22
C GLY A 78 8.46 -7.12 2.45
N ASP A 79 9.30 -8.13 2.74
CA ASP A 79 9.21 -8.93 3.98
C ASP A 79 9.53 -8.10 5.24
N GLN A 80 10.17 -6.94 5.08
CA GLN A 80 10.45 -5.99 6.15
C GLN A 80 9.28 -5.03 6.43
N CYS A 81 8.22 -5.09 5.62
CA CYS A 81 7.00 -4.31 5.83
C CYS A 81 6.04 -5.02 6.79
N LEU A 82 5.12 -4.28 7.38
CA LEU A 82 3.94 -4.82 8.05
C LEU A 82 3.18 -5.72 7.07
N GLN A 83 2.97 -6.99 7.41
CA GLN A 83 2.29 -7.97 6.55
C GLN A 83 0.83 -8.09 6.91
N THR A 84 -0.06 -7.80 5.97
CA THR A 84 -1.51 -7.88 6.21
C THR A 84 -2.26 -8.53 5.06
N TYR A 85 -3.54 -8.82 5.27
CA TYR A 85 -4.46 -9.19 4.21
C TYR A 85 -5.87 -8.61 4.44
N ALA A 86 -6.54 -8.25 3.35
CA ALA A 86 -7.90 -7.75 3.39
C ALA A 86 -8.90 -8.90 3.24
N LYS A 87 -9.85 -8.98 4.18
CA LYS A 87 -10.94 -9.96 4.18
C LYS A 87 -12.27 -9.27 4.38
N ARG A 88 -13.25 -9.63 3.54
CA ARG A 88 -14.64 -9.23 3.72
C ARG A 88 -15.29 -10.18 4.72
N VAL A 89 -15.77 -9.65 5.84
CA VAL A 89 -16.46 -10.45 6.86
C VAL A 89 -17.93 -10.60 6.49
N THR A 90 -18.55 -9.49 6.10
CA THR A 90 -19.91 -9.44 5.54
C THR A 90 -19.98 -8.32 4.49
N GLN A 91 -21.07 -8.24 3.73
CA GLN A 91 -21.25 -7.18 2.74
C GLN A 91 -21.21 -5.81 3.42
N GLY A 92 -20.27 -4.96 3.00
CA GLY A 92 -20.04 -3.63 3.59
C GLY A 92 -19.06 -3.60 4.76
N GLU A 93 -18.61 -4.76 5.25
CA GLU A 93 -17.67 -4.86 6.37
C GLU A 93 -16.37 -5.54 5.92
N TRP A 94 -15.26 -4.81 6.07
CA TRP A 94 -13.93 -5.24 5.70
C TRP A 94 -12.99 -5.11 6.87
N HIS A 95 -12.19 -6.14 7.06
CA HIS A 95 -11.09 -6.12 8.01
C HIS A 95 -9.76 -6.22 7.26
N LEU A 96 -8.79 -5.49 7.77
CA LEU A 96 -7.39 -5.67 7.44
C LEU A 96 -6.77 -6.45 8.61
N TYR A 97 -6.46 -7.72 8.36
CA TYR A 97 -5.85 -8.61 9.36
C TYR A 97 -4.34 -8.63 9.20
N ASP A 98 -3.62 -8.80 10.30
CA ASP A 98 -2.22 -9.23 10.24
C ASP A 98 -2.13 -10.60 9.57
N ASP A 99 -1.12 -10.83 8.73
CA ASP A 99 -0.84 -12.16 8.20
C ASP A 99 -0.14 -12.98 9.28
N GLU A 100 -0.89 -13.82 9.98
CA GLU A 100 -0.43 -14.61 11.13
C GLU A 100 0.63 -15.67 10.77
N ARG A 101 0.85 -15.90 9.47
CA ARG A 101 1.93 -16.77 8.96
C ARG A 101 3.28 -16.06 8.94
N LYS A 102 3.32 -14.77 9.30
CA LYS A 102 4.49 -13.89 9.34
C LYS A 102 4.77 -13.46 10.79
N PRO A 103 5.97 -12.93 11.09
CA PRO A 103 6.24 -12.35 12.39
C PRO A 103 5.19 -11.30 12.76
N ALA A 104 4.77 -11.31 14.02
CA ALA A 104 3.82 -10.33 14.54
C ALA A 104 4.35 -8.90 14.33
N PRO A 105 3.47 -7.93 14.04
CA PRO A 105 3.85 -6.53 13.88
C PRO A 105 4.62 -5.98 15.09
N THR A 106 5.70 -5.26 14.82
CA THR A 106 6.42 -4.48 15.83
C THR A 106 5.94 -3.03 15.88
N PHE A 107 5.19 -2.60 14.87
CA PHE A 107 4.82 -1.20 14.60
C PHE A 107 6.03 -0.27 14.43
N GLN A 108 7.19 -0.85 14.10
CA GLN A 108 8.41 -0.14 13.70
C GLN A 108 8.71 -0.32 12.21
N GLU A 109 7.89 -1.10 11.50
CA GLU A 109 8.00 -1.29 10.07
C GLU A 109 7.79 0.05 9.34
N VAL A 110 8.67 0.34 8.39
CA VAL A 110 8.67 1.61 7.65
C VAL A 110 7.72 1.62 6.45
N CYS A 111 7.08 0.47 6.20
CA CYS A 111 6.13 0.22 5.12
C CYS A 111 5.12 -0.84 5.55
N GLY A 112 3.99 -0.91 4.85
CA GLY A 112 3.02 -1.99 4.87
C GLY A 112 2.92 -2.66 3.51
N ARG A 113 2.71 -3.98 3.52
CA ARG A 113 2.44 -4.80 2.35
C ARG A 113 1.21 -5.66 2.62
N SER A 114 0.24 -5.59 1.72
CA SER A 114 -1.04 -6.30 1.90
C SER A 114 -1.43 -7.15 0.71
N ALA A 115 -2.04 -8.30 0.99
CA ALA A 115 -2.79 -9.07 -0.01
C ALA A 115 -4.27 -8.66 0.01
N MET A 116 -4.76 -8.10 -1.08
CA MET A 116 -6.16 -7.65 -1.22
C MET A 116 -6.75 -7.93 -2.61
N SER A 117 -8.04 -7.67 -2.82
CA SER A 117 -8.66 -7.72 -4.15
C SER A 117 -7.93 -6.79 -5.14
N ASN A 118 -7.68 -7.26 -6.36
CA ASN A 118 -7.09 -6.44 -7.42
C ASN A 118 -8.01 -5.27 -7.79
N TRP A 119 -9.32 -5.51 -7.86
CA TRP A 119 -10.30 -4.45 -8.10
C TRP A 119 -10.24 -3.34 -7.04
N MET A 120 -10.14 -3.70 -5.75
CA MET A 120 -9.98 -2.71 -4.68
C MET A 120 -8.66 -1.95 -4.80
N ASN A 121 -7.56 -2.69 -4.98
CA ASN A 121 -6.22 -2.12 -5.05
C ASN A 121 -6.12 -1.09 -6.19
N THR A 122 -6.49 -1.49 -7.42
CA THR A 122 -6.41 -0.60 -8.59
C THR A 122 -7.40 0.57 -8.50
N GLY A 123 -8.58 0.35 -7.94
CA GLY A 123 -9.61 1.38 -7.79
C GLY A 123 -9.24 2.46 -6.77
N SER A 124 -8.63 2.07 -5.64
CA SER A 124 -8.38 2.97 -4.51
C SER A 124 -7.48 4.16 -4.86
N MET A 125 -6.45 3.93 -5.68
CA MET A 125 -5.42 4.93 -5.99
C MET A 125 -5.44 5.45 -7.43
N ALA A 126 -6.30 4.91 -8.31
CA ALA A 126 -6.49 5.45 -9.65
C ALA A 126 -6.78 6.97 -9.69
N PRO A 127 -7.60 7.55 -8.77
CA PRO A 127 -7.86 8.99 -8.75
C PRO A 127 -6.62 9.85 -8.44
N PHE A 128 -5.59 9.28 -7.79
CA PHE A 128 -4.38 10.03 -7.46
C PHE A 128 -3.54 10.30 -8.72
N SER A 129 -3.19 9.25 -9.46
CA SER A 129 -2.37 9.35 -10.67
C SER A 129 -3.16 9.91 -11.86
N GLY A 130 -4.45 9.59 -11.97
CA GLY A 130 -5.32 10.07 -13.05
C GLY A 130 -5.94 11.44 -12.80
N GLY A 131 -5.90 11.95 -11.58
CA GLY A 131 -6.63 13.15 -11.18
C GLY A 131 -5.81 14.10 -10.31
N PHE A 132 -5.57 13.73 -9.05
CA PHE A 132 -4.97 14.63 -8.04
C PHE A 132 -3.61 15.17 -8.46
N SER A 133 -2.65 14.29 -8.76
CA SER A 133 -1.28 14.68 -9.12
C SER A 133 -1.23 15.57 -10.36
N LEU A 134 -2.08 15.31 -11.35
CA LEU A 134 -2.20 16.13 -12.57
C LEU A 134 -2.88 17.48 -12.30
N LYS A 135 -4.00 17.48 -11.58
CA LYS A 135 -4.80 18.68 -11.27
C LYS A 135 -3.98 19.69 -10.47
N TYR A 136 -3.25 19.21 -9.47
CA TYR A 136 -2.39 20.04 -8.61
C TYR A 136 -0.97 20.17 -9.14
N ARG A 137 -0.66 19.58 -10.30
CA ARG A 137 0.62 19.67 -11.01
C ARG A 137 1.81 19.33 -10.10
N LEU A 138 1.67 18.27 -9.32
CA LEU A 138 2.75 17.83 -8.43
C LEU A 138 4.01 17.52 -9.24
N LEU A 139 5.11 18.11 -8.83
CA LEU A 139 6.45 17.93 -9.38
C LEU A 139 7.27 16.99 -8.49
N ASP A 140 8.46 16.65 -8.96
CA ASP A 140 9.41 15.80 -8.23
C ASP A 140 9.65 16.34 -6.81
N LYS A 141 9.42 15.49 -5.81
CA LYS A 141 9.52 15.80 -4.37
C LYS A 141 8.48 16.78 -3.83
N ASP A 142 7.45 17.15 -4.59
CA ASP A 142 6.37 17.96 -4.03
C ASP A 142 5.70 17.24 -2.86
N PRO A 143 5.47 17.93 -1.73
CA PRO A 143 4.83 17.34 -0.59
C PRO A 143 3.33 17.16 -0.85
N TYR A 144 2.83 15.99 -0.48
CA TYR A 144 1.39 15.70 -0.40
C TYR A 144 1.11 14.84 0.83
N TRP A 145 -0.11 14.89 1.34
CA TRP A 145 -0.53 14.04 2.45
C TRP A 145 -1.76 13.22 2.06
N VAL A 146 -1.83 12.02 2.61
CA VAL A 146 -3.04 11.20 2.57
C VAL A 146 -3.67 11.33 3.95
N ASN A 147 -4.92 11.78 3.97
CA ASN A 147 -5.70 11.79 5.19
C ASN A 147 -6.58 10.53 5.19
N THR A 148 -6.50 9.73 6.24
CA THR A 148 -7.33 8.55 6.47
C THR A 148 -8.31 8.84 7.62
N PRO A 149 -9.37 9.64 7.37
CA PRO A 149 -10.33 9.97 8.41
C PRO A 149 -11.00 8.72 8.98
N GLY A 150 -11.32 8.76 10.27
CA GLY A 150 -11.88 7.67 11.05
C GLY A 150 -10.84 6.82 11.79
N PHE A 151 -9.56 6.87 11.39
CA PHE A 151 -8.47 6.17 12.10
C PHE A 151 -7.91 6.95 13.30
N GLN A 152 -8.33 8.20 13.54
CA GLN A 152 -7.76 9.05 14.61
C GLN A 152 -8.00 8.50 16.02
N ASN A 153 -9.03 7.65 16.18
CA ASN A 153 -9.38 7.06 17.47
C ASN A 153 -8.72 5.70 17.70
N CYS A 154 -7.91 5.23 16.75
CA CYS A 154 -7.30 3.92 16.82
C CYS A 154 -6.02 3.95 17.64
N ASN A 155 -6.01 3.18 18.73
CA ASN A 155 -4.86 3.05 19.60
C ASN A 155 -3.89 1.99 19.06
N ALA A 156 -2.87 2.41 18.32
CA ALA A 156 -1.83 1.53 17.81
C ALA A 156 -0.95 0.89 18.90
N ALA A 157 -1.04 1.36 20.16
CA ALA A 157 -0.34 0.75 21.29
C ALA A 157 -1.19 -0.31 22.03
N ALA A 158 -2.43 -0.54 21.63
CA ALA A 158 -3.27 -1.58 22.21
C ALA A 158 -2.81 -2.98 21.75
N VAL A 159 -3.01 -4.00 22.59
CA VAL A 159 -2.74 -5.40 22.23
C VAL A 159 -3.96 -6.24 22.59
N PRO A 160 -4.76 -6.71 21.61
CA PRO A 160 -4.61 -6.49 20.17
C PRO A 160 -4.94 -5.05 19.74
N VAL A 161 -4.33 -4.57 18.64
CA VAL A 161 -4.77 -3.34 17.97
C VAL A 161 -6.09 -3.64 17.28
N GLN A 162 -7.19 -3.13 17.83
CA GLN A 162 -8.51 -3.18 17.22
C GLN A 162 -8.96 -1.77 16.88
N CYS A 163 -9.14 -1.53 15.59
CA CYS A 163 -9.49 -0.23 15.04
C CYS A 163 -10.76 -0.36 14.21
N THR A 164 -11.87 0.12 14.75
CA THR A 164 -13.13 0.22 14.00
C THR A 164 -13.23 1.61 13.42
N VAL A 165 -13.23 1.69 12.10
CA VAL A 165 -13.35 2.95 11.36
C VAL A 165 -14.82 3.15 11.00
N THR A 166 -15.43 4.21 11.53
CA THR A 166 -16.74 4.66 11.06
C THR A 166 -16.56 5.46 9.78
N LEU A 167 -17.22 5.02 8.70
CA LEU A 167 -17.28 5.80 7.47
C LEU A 167 -17.90 7.19 7.78
N PRO A 168 -17.34 8.28 7.25
CA PRO A 168 -17.92 9.61 7.37
C PRO A 168 -19.25 9.75 6.62
#